data_AF-A0A0L7D3U0-F1
#
_entry.id   AF-A0A0L7D3U0-F1
#
_cell.length_a   1.000
_cell.length_b   1.000
_cell.length_c   1.000
_cell.angle_alpha   90.00
_cell.angle_beta   90.00
_cell.angle_gamma   90.00
#
_symmetry.space_group_name_H-M   'P 1'
#
loop_
_entity.id
_entity.type
_entity.pdbx_description
1 polymer ?
#
loop_
_entity_poly.entity_id
_entity_poly.type
_entity_poly.pdbx_seq_one_letter_code
_entity_poly.pdbx_strand_id
1 'polypeptide(L)'
;MSRILKDKRASRGDTRRESIVRAAREICLEKGFSKITVSDIASKVGMTRSLFYHYFNDKDAVADAVLDDVIDEILTKLEEWNQAREIGNVNKALDEIVLVLRSLIADESPFSNRMIQDGNAELYIKFIDQAADRIADYIAQTTVRDFEQMHGLPITNVHETFFTLNVGLISLIRSHPGVSDRTIKEVIAQTLHIESYIA
;
A
#
# COMPACT_ATOMS: atom_id res chain seq x y z
N MET A 1 3.44 7.35 -28.62
CA MET A 1 4.82 7.85 -28.57
C MET A 1 5.01 8.43 -27.17
N SER A 2 5.34 7.64 -26.15
CA SER A 2 6.71 7.22 -25.84
C SER A 2 6.67 5.98 -24.95
N ARG A 3 7.14 4.85 -25.49
CA ARG A 3 7.46 3.61 -24.79
C ARG A 3 8.95 3.62 -24.48
N ILE A 4 9.41 4.61 -23.71
CA ILE A 4 10.81 4.79 -23.33
C ILE A 4 10.82 5.17 -21.84
N LEU A 5 11.65 4.46 -21.05
CA LEU A 5 11.89 4.54 -19.60
C LEU A 5 11.27 3.42 -18.73
N LYS A 6 11.50 2.14 -19.08
CA LYS A 6 11.62 1.06 -18.08
C LYS A 6 12.59 -0.01 -18.58
N ASP A 7 13.83 0.40 -18.82
CA ASP A 7 14.97 -0.53 -18.88
C ASP A 7 16.21 0.17 -18.32
N LYS A 8 16.15 0.49 -17.02
CA LYS A 8 17.34 0.79 -16.23
C LYS A 8 17.77 -0.58 -15.70
N ARG A 9 18.76 -1.23 -16.34
CA ARG A 9 19.38 -2.45 -15.78
C ARG A 9 19.69 -2.17 -14.32
N ALA A 10 19.00 -2.85 -13.40
CA ALA A 10 19.23 -2.72 -11.98
C ALA A 10 20.74 -2.89 -11.73
N SER A 11 21.37 -1.92 -11.07
CA SER A 11 22.79 -2.05 -10.78
C SER A 11 22.98 -3.24 -9.83
N ARG A 12 24.19 -3.82 -9.79
CA ARG A 12 24.50 -4.85 -8.77
C ARG A 12 24.23 -4.35 -7.34
N GLY A 13 24.31 -3.04 -7.11
CA GLY A 13 23.94 -2.40 -5.85
C GLY A 13 22.45 -2.48 -5.56
N ASP A 14 21.61 -2.22 -6.56
CA ASP A 14 20.14 -2.24 -6.43
C ASP A 14 19.64 -3.66 -6.13
N THR A 15 20.12 -4.66 -6.87
CA THR A 15 19.77 -6.08 -6.62
C THR A 15 20.20 -6.55 -5.23
N ARG A 16 21.33 -6.05 -4.74
CA ARG A 16 21.83 -6.39 -3.39
C ARG A 16 20.98 -5.73 -2.31
N ARG A 17 20.58 -4.48 -2.50
CA ARG A 17 19.69 -3.75 -1.59
C ARG A 17 18.33 -4.46 -1.51
N GLU A 18 17.73 -4.82 -2.64
CA GLU A 18 16.48 -5.60 -2.71
C GLU A 18 16.60 -6.94 -1.96
N SER A 19 17.73 -7.63 -2.09
CA SER A 19 17.98 -8.89 -1.37
C SER A 19 17.98 -8.71 0.15
N ILE A 20 18.52 -7.58 0.64
CA ILE A 20 18.50 -7.22 2.07
C ILE A 20 17.06 -6.96 2.53
N VAL A 21 16.29 -6.18 1.78
CA VAL A 21 14.88 -5.86 2.08
C VAL A 21 14.04 -7.13 2.13
N ARG A 22 14.15 -7.99 1.12
CA ARG A 22 13.42 -9.27 1.07
C ARG A 22 13.76 -10.17 2.25
N ALA A 23 15.05 -10.32 2.57
CA ALA A 23 15.48 -11.10 3.72
C ALA A 23 14.93 -10.55 5.04
N ALA A 24 14.91 -9.22 5.20
CA ALA A 24 14.35 -8.57 6.37
C ALA A 24 12.82 -8.76 6.47
N ARG A 25 12.09 -8.64 5.35
CA ARG A 25 10.65 -8.89 5.27
C ARG A 25 10.30 -10.31 5.68
N GLU A 26 11.01 -11.31 5.14
CA GLU A 26 10.82 -12.72 5.50
C GLU A 26 11.05 -12.96 7.01
N ILE A 27 12.16 -12.45 7.57
CA ILE A 27 12.44 -12.59 9.00
C ILE A 27 11.36 -11.88 9.84
N CYS A 28 10.86 -10.72 9.37
CA CYS A 28 9.79 -9.99 10.05
C CYS A 28 8.51 -10.83 10.16
N LEU A 29 8.12 -11.53 9.10
CA LEU A 29 6.94 -12.40 9.11
C LEU A 29 7.10 -13.58 10.09
N GLU A 30 8.33 -14.04 10.33
CA GLU A 30 8.63 -15.14 11.24
C GLU A 30 8.65 -14.75 12.73
N LYS A 31 9.32 -13.64 13.09
CA LYS A 31 9.57 -13.29 14.50
C LYS A 31 9.24 -11.84 14.91
N GLY A 32 8.78 -11.02 13.97
CA GLY A 32 8.47 -9.60 14.19
C GLY A 32 9.68 -8.67 14.15
N PHE A 33 9.46 -7.42 13.77
CA PHE A 33 10.53 -6.43 13.51
C PHE A 33 11.38 -6.07 14.76
N SER A 34 10.76 -6.07 15.94
CA SER A 34 11.44 -5.76 17.20
C SER A 34 12.56 -6.76 17.53
N LYS A 35 12.40 -8.02 17.13
CA LYS A 35 13.34 -9.13 17.41
C LYS A 35 14.37 -9.35 16.30
N ILE A 36 14.34 -8.56 15.22
CA ILE A 36 15.31 -8.63 14.13
C ILE A 36 16.57 -7.84 14.52
N THR A 37 17.74 -8.39 14.19
CA THR A 37 19.02 -7.70 14.29
C THR A 37 19.68 -7.58 12.92
N VAL A 38 20.58 -6.60 12.77
CA VAL A 38 21.44 -6.48 11.58
C VAL A 38 22.23 -7.76 11.31
N SER A 39 22.64 -8.48 12.37
CA SER A 39 23.33 -9.76 12.23
C SER A 39 22.44 -10.83 11.60
N ASP A 40 21.16 -10.90 11.96
CA ASP A 40 20.22 -11.87 11.39
C ASP A 40 20.05 -11.63 9.89
N ILE A 41 19.83 -10.38 9.51
CA ILE A 41 19.65 -9.98 8.10
C ILE A 41 20.92 -10.26 7.30
N ALA A 42 22.08 -9.82 7.80
CA ALA A 42 23.37 -10.04 7.14
C ALA A 42 23.66 -11.54 6.96
N SER A 43 23.38 -12.36 7.98
CA SER A 43 23.57 -13.81 7.92
C SER A 43 22.64 -14.46 6.90
N LYS A 44 21.35 -14.06 6.86
CA LYS A 44 20.38 -14.61 5.90
C LYS A 44 20.73 -14.29 4.45
N VAL A 45 21.29 -13.11 4.17
CA VAL A 45 21.74 -12.74 2.81
C VAL A 45 23.15 -13.29 2.49
N GLY A 46 23.87 -13.83 3.47
CA GLY A 46 25.24 -14.31 3.30
C GLY A 46 26.26 -13.17 3.12
N MET A 47 26.15 -12.12 3.93
CA MET A 47 27.07 -10.98 3.92
C MET A 47 27.61 -10.62 5.30
N THR A 48 28.66 -9.78 5.33
CA THR A 48 29.20 -9.24 6.57
C THR A 48 28.36 -8.06 7.06
N ARG A 49 28.38 -7.79 8.37
CA ARG A 49 27.78 -6.58 8.95
C ARG A 49 28.35 -5.29 8.34
N SER A 50 29.65 -5.27 8.06
CA SER A 50 30.30 -4.12 7.40
C SER A 50 29.68 -3.85 6.03
N LEU A 51 29.47 -4.91 5.24
CA LEU A 51 28.83 -4.77 3.93
C LEU A 51 27.38 -4.33 4.01
N PHE A 52 26.62 -4.78 5.02
CA PHE A 52 25.27 -4.29 5.27
C PHE A 52 25.24 -2.76 5.47
N TYR A 53 26.16 -2.22 6.27
CA TYR A 53 26.22 -0.78 6.55
C TYR A 53 26.62 0.07 5.33
N HIS A 54 27.07 -0.53 4.23
CA HIS A 54 27.22 0.17 2.96
C HIS A 54 25.88 0.41 2.24
N TYR A 55 24.82 -0.32 2.59
CA TYR A 55 23.48 -0.19 1.99
C TYR A 55 22.46 0.49 2.90
N PHE A 56 22.54 0.24 4.21
CA PHE A 56 21.60 0.77 5.20
C PHE A 56 22.33 1.29 6.43
N ASN A 57 21.96 2.48 6.88
CA ASN A 57 22.60 3.12 8.03
C ASN A 57 22.34 2.38 9.34
N ASP A 58 21.14 1.80 9.48
CA ASP A 58 20.69 1.12 10.68
C ASP A 58 19.55 0.13 10.35
N LYS A 59 18.97 -0.46 11.41
CA LYS A 59 17.85 -1.40 11.30
C LYS A 59 16.56 -0.70 10.88
N ASP A 60 16.35 0.54 11.30
CA ASP A 60 15.10 1.27 11.07
C ASP A 60 15.00 1.72 9.60
N ALA A 61 16.12 2.08 8.98
CA ALA A 61 16.21 2.31 7.55
C ALA A 61 15.84 1.07 6.72
N VAL A 62 16.10 -0.14 7.24
CA VAL A 62 15.62 -1.38 6.60
C VAL A 62 14.12 -1.58 6.86
N ALA A 63 13.63 -1.25 8.05
CA ALA A 63 12.19 -1.29 8.35
C ALA A 63 11.41 -0.44 7.35
N ASP A 64 11.86 0.79 7.13
CA ASP A 64 11.26 1.73 6.19
C ASP A 64 11.26 1.17 4.77
N ALA A 65 12.40 0.60 4.33
CA ALA A 65 12.47 0.00 3.01
C ALA A 65 11.59 -1.26 2.86
N VAL A 66 11.33 -2.00 3.94
CA VAL A 66 10.37 -3.12 3.95
C VAL A 66 8.94 -2.60 3.87
N LEU A 67 8.60 -1.52 4.57
CA LEU A 67 7.29 -0.89 4.44
C LEU A 67 7.06 -0.39 3.01
N ASP A 68 8.05 0.29 2.43
CA ASP A 68 7.99 0.77 1.05
C ASP A 68 7.76 -0.37 0.05
N ASP A 69 8.47 -1.50 0.19
CA ASP A 69 8.31 -2.70 -0.65
C ASP A 69 6.88 -3.28 -0.57
N VAL A 70 6.30 -3.33 0.63
CA VAL A 70 4.91 -3.78 0.81
C VAL A 70 3.92 -2.79 0.19
N ILE A 71 4.13 -1.48 0.38
CA ILE A 71 3.26 -0.45 -0.21
C ILE A 71 3.35 -0.44 -1.74
N ASP A 72 4.54 -0.69 -2.31
CA ASP A 72 4.74 -0.81 -3.75
C ASP A 72 3.93 -1.98 -4.33
N GLU A 73 3.82 -3.11 -3.62
CA GLU A 73 2.96 -4.22 -4.03
C GLU A 73 1.47 -3.84 -3.97
N ILE A 74 1.05 -3.10 -2.95
CA ILE A 74 -0.32 -2.58 -2.84
C ILE A 74 -0.65 -1.65 -4.02
N LEU A 75 0.24 -0.71 -4.32
CA LEU A 75 0.09 0.21 -5.44
C LEU A 75 0.09 -0.50 -6.78
N THR A 76 0.90 -1.55 -6.95
CA THR A 76 0.90 -2.36 -8.17
C THR A 76 -0.47 -2.99 -8.43
N LYS A 77 -1.11 -3.57 -7.42
CA LYS A 77 -2.48 -4.14 -7.57
C LYS A 77 -3.52 -3.03 -7.88
N LEU A 78 -3.36 -1.85 -7.27
CA LEU A 78 -4.22 -0.70 -7.55
C LEU A 78 -4.03 -0.18 -8.98
N GLU A 79 -2.79 -0.16 -9.48
CA GLU A 79 -2.43 0.18 -10.85
C GLU A 79 -3.04 -0.80 -11.86
N GLU A 80 -2.91 -2.10 -11.60
CA GLU A 80 -3.49 -3.15 -12.43
C GLU A 80 -5.02 -3.01 -12.53
N TRP A 81 -5.69 -2.77 -11.40
CA TRP A 81 -7.12 -2.49 -11.39
C TRP A 81 -7.46 -1.23 -12.20
N ASN A 82 -6.73 -0.13 -12.00
CA ASN A 82 -6.97 1.13 -12.72
C ASN A 82 -6.73 1.00 -14.23
N GLN A 83 -5.80 0.14 -14.67
CA GLN A 83 -5.57 -0.16 -16.09
C GLN A 83 -6.67 -1.02 -16.70
N ALA A 84 -7.27 -1.91 -15.90
CA ALA A 84 -8.29 -2.85 -16.37
C ALA A 84 -9.73 -2.30 -16.30
N ARG A 85 -9.98 -1.30 -15.45
CA ARG A 85 -11.34 -0.77 -15.24
C ARG A 85 -11.92 -0.10 -16.49
N GLU A 86 -13.23 -0.06 -16.53
CA GLU A 86 -13.98 0.66 -17.55
C GLU A 86 -14.12 2.15 -17.19
N ILE A 87 -13.39 3.02 -17.87
CA ILE A 87 -13.42 4.47 -17.61
C ILE A 87 -14.83 5.03 -17.84
N GLY A 88 -15.34 5.79 -16.86
CA GLY A 88 -16.69 6.37 -16.86
C GLY A 88 -17.76 5.46 -16.23
N ASN A 89 -17.50 4.16 -16.04
CA ASN A 89 -18.42 3.25 -15.37
C ASN A 89 -18.14 3.22 -13.84
N VAL A 90 -18.57 4.28 -13.16
CA VAL A 90 -18.31 4.50 -11.73
C VAL A 90 -18.89 3.39 -10.86
N ASN A 91 -20.09 2.90 -11.18
CA ASN A 91 -20.76 1.83 -10.41
C ASN A 91 -19.90 0.56 -10.37
N LYS A 92 -19.44 0.11 -11.54
CA LYS A 92 -18.58 -1.07 -11.71
C LYS A 92 -17.20 -0.87 -11.10
N ALA A 93 -16.60 0.31 -11.28
CA ALA A 93 -15.32 0.65 -10.66
C ALA A 93 -15.40 0.56 -9.13
N LEU A 94 -16.51 1.01 -8.52
CA LEU A 94 -16.74 0.89 -7.10
C LEU A 94 -16.94 -0.57 -6.63
N ASP A 95 -17.60 -1.42 -7.41
CA ASP A 95 -17.69 -2.85 -7.07
C ASP A 95 -16.32 -3.52 -7.11
N GLU A 96 -15.54 -3.26 -8.16
CA GLU A 96 -14.22 -3.87 -8.35
C GLU A 96 -13.21 -3.40 -7.29
N ILE A 97 -13.18 -2.11 -6.97
CA ILE A 97 -12.22 -1.59 -5.97
C ILE A 97 -12.52 -2.12 -4.56
N VAL A 98 -13.78 -2.36 -4.22
CA VAL A 98 -14.14 -2.98 -2.92
C VAL A 98 -13.54 -4.37 -2.80
N LEU A 99 -13.57 -5.16 -3.88
CA LEU A 99 -12.95 -6.49 -3.91
C LEU A 99 -11.42 -6.40 -3.80
N VAL A 100 -10.80 -5.45 -4.50
CA VAL A 100 -9.35 -5.21 -4.42
C VAL A 100 -8.94 -4.80 -3.01
N LEU A 101 -9.66 -3.86 -2.38
CA LEU A 101 -9.41 -3.43 -1.00
C LEU A 101 -9.48 -4.59 -0.01
N ARG A 102 -10.47 -5.48 -0.15
CA ARG A 102 -10.57 -6.67 0.70
C ARG A 102 -9.41 -7.63 0.49
N SER A 103 -9.06 -7.91 -0.76
CA SER A 103 -7.94 -8.79 -1.08
C SER A 103 -6.65 -8.25 -0.47
N LEU A 104 -6.39 -6.95 -0.61
CA LEU A 104 -5.22 -6.29 -0.05
C LEU A 104 -5.17 -6.40 1.49
N ILE A 105 -6.28 -6.12 2.16
CA ILE A 105 -6.35 -6.19 3.63
C ILE A 105 -6.23 -7.64 4.13
N ALA A 106 -6.75 -8.62 3.38
CA ALA A 106 -6.63 -10.03 3.71
C ALA A 106 -5.20 -10.55 3.49
N ASP A 107 -4.58 -10.23 2.35
CA ASP A 107 -3.22 -10.65 1.97
C ASP A 107 -2.17 -10.09 2.94
N GLU A 108 -2.31 -8.81 3.34
CA GLU A 108 -1.39 -8.15 4.27
C GLU A 108 -1.75 -8.37 5.74
N SER A 109 -2.81 -9.13 6.03
CA SER A 109 -3.24 -9.44 7.39
C SER A 109 -2.12 -10.09 8.22
N PRO A 110 -1.34 -11.08 7.72
CA PRO A 110 -0.22 -11.63 8.49
C PRO A 110 0.85 -10.58 8.82
N PHE A 111 1.20 -9.71 7.87
CA PHE A 111 2.19 -8.65 8.07
C PHE A 111 1.70 -7.62 9.10
N SER A 112 0.48 -7.13 8.92
CA SER A 112 -0.19 -6.19 9.81
C SER A 112 -0.35 -6.75 11.24
N ASN A 113 -0.83 -8.00 11.35
CA ASN A 113 -1.03 -8.66 12.65
C ASN A 113 0.29 -8.85 13.38
N ARG A 114 1.38 -9.18 12.69
CA ARG A 114 2.72 -9.26 13.29
C ARG A 114 3.17 -7.94 13.89
N MET A 115 3.00 -6.83 13.17
CA MET A 115 3.37 -5.51 13.68
C MET A 115 2.57 -5.14 14.94
N ILE A 116 1.28 -5.47 14.96
CA ILE A 116 0.40 -5.23 16.12
C ILE A 116 0.79 -6.10 17.33
N GLN A 117 0.99 -7.40 17.11
CA GLN A 117 1.25 -8.36 18.19
C GLN A 117 2.63 -8.16 18.85
N ASP A 118 3.65 -7.76 18.10
CA ASP A 118 5.01 -7.59 18.61
C ASP A 118 5.27 -6.23 19.27
N GLY A 119 4.21 -5.44 19.52
CA GLY A 119 4.29 -4.14 20.20
C GLY A 119 4.82 -2.99 19.33
N ASN A 120 4.91 -3.19 18.01
CA ASN A 120 5.41 -2.18 17.07
C ASN A 120 4.26 -1.30 16.56
N ALA A 121 3.44 -0.76 17.48
CA ALA A 121 2.29 0.07 17.12
C ALA A 121 2.71 1.29 16.30
N GLU A 122 3.87 1.88 16.60
CA GLU A 122 4.45 2.98 15.82
C GLU A 122 4.74 2.58 14.37
N LEU A 123 5.33 1.40 14.15
CA LEU A 123 5.61 0.90 12.80
C LEU A 123 4.32 0.60 12.03
N TYR A 124 3.30 0.07 12.72
CA TYR A 124 1.99 -0.16 12.13
C TYR A 124 1.30 1.15 11.74
N ILE A 125 1.30 2.15 12.61
CA ILE A 125 0.74 3.48 12.31
C ILE A 125 1.46 4.10 11.12
N LYS A 126 2.80 4.09 11.14
CA LYS A 126 3.63 4.58 10.03
C LYS A 126 3.29 3.89 8.72
N PHE A 127 3.13 2.56 8.72
CA PHE A 127 2.73 1.80 7.53
C PHE A 127 1.37 2.25 6.98
N ILE A 128 0.37 2.39 7.85
CA ILE A 128 -0.98 2.84 7.45
C ILE A 128 -0.93 4.27 6.89
N ASP A 129 -0.22 5.18 7.56
CA ASP A 129 -0.11 6.57 7.13
C ASP A 129 0.58 6.66 5.76
N GLN A 130 1.71 5.97 5.58
CA GLN A 130 2.44 5.94 4.31
C GLN A 130 1.63 5.29 3.18
N ALA A 131 0.92 4.20 3.47
CA ALA A 131 0.07 3.54 2.48
C ALA A 131 -1.08 4.46 2.06
N ALA A 132 -1.77 5.07 3.02
CA ALA A 132 -2.89 5.96 2.75
C ALA A 132 -2.48 7.21 1.96
N ASP A 133 -1.34 7.81 2.30
CA ASP A 133 -0.77 8.98 1.60
C ASP A 133 -0.45 8.64 0.14
N ARG A 134 0.31 7.56 -0.10
CA ARG A 134 0.69 7.16 -1.46
C ARG A 134 -0.50 6.71 -2.32
N ILE A 135 -1.49 6.04 -1.72
CA ILE A 135 -2.72 5.66 -2.41
C ILE A 135 -3.55 6.92 -2.75
N ALA A 136 -3.67 7.87 -1.84
CA ALA A 136 -4.38 9.12 -2.07
C ALA A 136 -3.74 9.93 -3.20
N ASP A 137 -2.42 10.04 -3.20
CA ASP A 137 -1.64 10.66 -4.29
C ASP A 137 -1.89 9.98 -5.64
N TYR A 138 -1.80 8.65 -5.68
CA TYR A 138 -2.04 7.87 -6.89
C TYR A 138 -3.44 8.11 -7.46
N ILE A 139 -4.46 8.02 -6.60
CA ILE A 139 -5.87 8.19 -6.98
C ILE A 139 -6.13 9.62 -7.47
N ALA A 140 -5.62 10.63 -6.77
CA ALA A 140 -5.76 12.03 -7.12
C ALA A 140 -5.15 12.36 -8.49
N GLN A 141 -4.05 11.69 -8.86
CA GLN A 141 -3.37 11.89 -10.13
C GLN A 141 -3.91 11.05 -11.28
N THR A 142 -4.78 10.07 -11.00
CA THR A 142 -5.29 9.11 -11.99
C THR A 142 -6.81 9.09 -12.04
N THR A 143 -7.46 8.20 -11.29
CA THR A 143 -8.92 7.96 -11.33
C THR A 143 -9.74 9.21 -11.08
N VAL A 144 -9.31 10.08 -10.18
CA VAL A 144 -10.00 11.35 -9.90
C VAL A 144 -9.96 12.28 -11.11
N ARG A 145 -8.84 12.35 -11.83
CA ARG A 145 -8.73 13.17 -13.03
C ARG A 145 -9.65 12.69 -14.14
N ASP A 146 -9.74 11.37 -14.32
CA ASP A 146 -10.66 10.78 -15.29
C ASP A 146 -12.12 11.10 -14.93
N PHE A 147 -12.46 11.00 -13.65
CA PHE A 147 -13.80 11.35 -13.16
C PHE A 147 -14.11 12.83 -13.36
N GLU A 148 -13.21 13.72 -12.96
CA GLU A 148 -13.37 15.18 -13.06
C GLU A 148 -13.61 15.63 -14.51
N GLN A 149 -12.88 15.05 -15.46
CA GLN A 149 -13.04 15.37 -16.89
C GLN A 149 -14.43 15.01 -17.44
N MET A 150 -15.08 13.99 -16.87
CA MET A 150 -16.36 13.48 -17.37
C MET A 150 -17.57 14.04 -16.61
N HIS A 151 -17.40 14.37 -15.34
CA HIS A 151 -18.51 14.60 -14.42
C HIS A 151 -18.42 15.90 -13.60
N GLY A 152 -17.24 16.53 -13.55
CA GLY A 152 -16.93 17.57 -12.58
C GLY A 152 -16.73 16.98 -11.18
N LEU A 153 -15.79 17.54 -10.41
CA LEU A 153 -15.42 16.98 -9.11
C LEU A 153 -16.23 17.63 -7.97
N PRO A 154 -16.96 16.86 -7.15
CA PRO A 154 -17.80 17.41 -6.09
C PRO A 154 -17.02 17.75 -4.80
N ILE A 155 -15.73 17.41 -4.74
CA ILE A 155 -14.85 17.62 -3.58
C ILE A 155 -13.69 18.54 -3.93
N THR A 156 -13.23 19.34 -2.97
CA THR A 156 -12.11 20.29 -3.16
C THR A 156 -10.79 19.76 -2.58
N ASN A 157 -10.82 19.20 -1.37
CA ASN A 157 -9.63 18.67 -0.69
C ASN A 157 -9.43 17.19 -1.05
N VAL A 158 -9.08 16.93 -2.32
CA VAL A 158 -9.04 15.57 -2.88
C VAL A 158 -8.13 14.65 -2.07
N HIS A 159 -6.88 15.05 -1.89
CA HIS A 159 -5.88 14.23 -1.22
C HIS A 159 -6.29 13.89 0.21
N GLU A 160 -6.68 14.89 1.01
CA GLU A 160 -7.08 14.72 2.41
C GLU A 160 -8.36 13.87 2.54
N THR A 161 -9.30 14.01 1.61
CA THR A 161 -10.52 13.20 1.57
C THR A 161 -10.19 11.73 1.33
N PHE A 162 -9.34 11.44 0.34
CA PHE A 162 -8.92 10.06 0.07
C PHE A 162 -8.03 9.50 1.17
N PHE A 163 -7.12 10.28 1.75
CA PHE A 163 -6.31 9.86 2.89
C PHE A 163 -7.22 9.41 4.05
N THR A 164 -8.17 10.26 4.45
CA THR A 164 -9.10 9.97 5.55
C THR A 164 -9.99 8.76 5.23
N LEU A 165 -10.50 8.68 4.01
CA LEU A 165 -11.31 7.55 3.55
C LEU A 165 -10.51 6.25 3.60
N ASN A 166 -9.28 6.21 3.07
CA ASN A 166 -8.45 5.02 3.06
C ASN A 166 -8.13 4.52 4.48
N VAL A 167 -7.69 5.41 5.37
CA VAL A 167 -7.44 5.06 6.79
C VAL A 167 -8.71 4.53 7.45
N GLY A 168 -9.85 5.19 7.22
CA GLY A 168 -11.15 4.80 7.75
C GLY A 168 -11.61 3.43 7.23
N LEU A 169 -11.48 3.16 5.94
CA LEU A 169 -11.85 1.88 5.31
C LEU A 169 -10.98 0.73 5.80
N ILE A 170 -9.66 0.93 5.89
CA ILE A 170 -8.74 -0.09 6.43
C ILE A 170 -9.14 -0.43 7.86
N SER A 171 -9.39 0.58 8.70
CA SER A 171 -9.83 0.35 10.08
C SER A 171 -11.20 -0.33 10.14
N LEU A 172 -12.16 0.10 9.32
CA LEU A 172 -13.51 -0.47 9.27
C LEU A 172 -13.49 -1.96 8.91
N ILE A 173 -12.83 -2.31 7.81
CA ILE A 173 -12.78 -3.69 7.29
C ILE A 173 -12.06 -4.61 8.29
N ARG A 174 -10.96 -4.13 8.88
CA ARG A 174 -10.21 -4.91 9.88
C ARG A 174 -11.01 -5.14 11.17
N SER A 175 -11.68 -4.12 11.68
CA SER A 175 -12.48 -4.22 12.93
C SER A 175 -13.83 -4.89 12.73
N HIS A 176 -14.38 -4.86 11.52
CA HIS A 176 -15.69 -5.41 11.18
C HIS A 176 -15.59 -6.27 9.91
N PRO A 177 -14.92 -7.44 9.93
CA PRO A 177 -14.66 -8.24 8.73
C PRO A 177 -15.95 -8.70 8.03
N GLY A 178 -17.06 -8.81 8.76
CA GLY A 178 -18.39 -9.14 8.23
C GLY A 178 -19.20 -7.96 7.67
N VAL A 179 -18.66 -6.74 7.62
CA VAL A 179 -19.29 -5.62 6.91
C VAL A 179 -19.54 -6.04 5.45
N SER A 180 -20.65 -5.65 4.82
CA SER A 180 -20.96 -6.07 3.45
C SER A 180 -20.24 -5.22 2.40
N ASP A 181 -19.98 -5.79 1.21
CA ASP A 181 -19.36 -5.06 0.08
C ASP A 181 -20.19 -3.85 -0.32
N ARG A 182 -21.52 -4.03 -0.31
CA ARG A 182 -22.49 -2.96 -0.53
C ARG A 182 -22.30 -1.81 0.46
N THR A 183 -22.15 -2.11 1.75
CA THR A 183 -21.95 -1.08 2.78
C THR A 183 -20.63 -0.32 2.57
N ILE A 184 -19.55 -1.01 2.21
CA ILE A 184 -18.26 -0.37 1.90
C ILE A 184 -18.42 0.57 0.69
N LYS A 185 -19.06 0.10 -0.39
CA LYS A 185 -19.37 0.89 -1.59
C LYS A 185 -20.21 2.13 -1.26
N GLU A 186 -21.25 1.97 -0.45
CA GLU A 186 -22.11 3.09 -0.01
C GLU A 186 -21.31 4.12 0.81
N VAL A 187 -20.44 3.68 1.73
CA VAL A 187 -19.56 4.58 2.51
C VAL A 187 -18.61 5.36 1.60
N ILE A 188 -18.00 4.70 0.61
CA ILE A 188 -17.14 5.36 -0.39
C ILE A 188 -17.96 6.42 -1.15
N ALA A 189 -19.12 6.03 -1.68
CA ALA A 189 -19.95 6.92 -2.49
C ALA A 189 -20.44 8.14 -1.71
N GLN A 190 -20.85 7.95 -0.45
CA GLN A 190 -21.29 9.04 0.44
C GLN A 190 -20.14 10.00 0.77
N THR A 191 -18.96 9.47 1.07
CA THR A 191 -17.78 10.29 1.40
C THR A 191 -17.33 11.14 0.22
N LEU A 192 -17.50 10.61 -1.00
CA LEU A 192 -17.10 11.28 -2.23
C LEU A 192 -18.23 12.08 -2.90
N HIS A 193 -19.44 12.09 -2.34
CA HIS A 193 -20.63 12.73 -2.91
C HIS A 193 -20.97 12.27 -4.35
N ILE A 194 -20.91 10.95 -4.58
CA ILE A 194 -21.17 10.30 -5.88
C ILE A 194 -22.27 9.24 -5.80
N GLU A 195 -23.23 9.40 -4.89
CA GLU A 195 -24.31 8.44 -4.65
C GLU A 195 -25.21 8.23 -5.87
N SER A 196 -25.34 9.24 -6.73
CA SER A 196 -26.10 9.14 -7.98
C SER A 196 -25.55 8.09 -8.95
N TYR A 197 -24.31 7.63 -8.75
CA TYR A 197 -23.64 6.66 -9.61
C TYR A 197 -23.76 5.21 -9.13
N ILE A 198 -24.31 4.99 -7.93
CA ILE A 198 -24.49 3.65 -7.36
C ILE A 198 -25.93 3.13 -7.43
N ALA A 199 -26.85 3.93 -8.00
CA ALA A 199 -28.26 3.61 -8.19
C ALA A 199 -28.52 2.57 -9.29
#